data_AF-A0A3N5L972-F1
#
_entry.id   AF-A0A3N5L972-F1
#
_cell.length_a   1.000
_cell.length_b   1.000
_cell.length_c   1.000
_cell.angle_alpha   90.00
_cell.angle_beta   90.00
_cell.angle_gamma   90.00
#
_symmetry.space_group_name_H-M   'P 1'
#
loop_
_entity.id
_entity.type
_entity.pdbx_description
1 polymer ?
#
loop_
_entity_poly.entity_id
_entity_poly.type
_entity_poly.pdbx_seq_one_letter_code
_entity_poly.pdbx_strand_id
1 'polypeptide(L)'
;MKEDAHEQAVRLISAEHVEGLTPEQRRWLDAHLSACPGCSAKADALGRALSSLRLVSVQLDPAVLAATRRLVRSRAAEIGEQRNRLRIAWMAPMLSFVWMAFTGPLMWRGFEWLGGSLGWADGVWQSSFVVGWFLPATAAALALSLMRGERLHRLEN
;
A
#
# COMPACT_ATOMS: atom_id res chain seq x y z
N MET A 1 -24.67 12.23 -40.11
CA MET A 1 -23.28 11.91 -39.74
C MET A 1 -22.52 13.09 -39.12
N LYS A 2 -22.68 14.34 -39.57
CA LYS A 2 -22.06 15.51 -38.90
C LYS A 2 -22.71 15.87 -37.55
N GLU A 3 -24.02 15.66 -37.42
CA GLU A 3 -24.78 15.87 -36.17
C GLU A 3 -24.18 15.07 -34.99
N ASP A 4 -23.91 13.79 -35.21
CA ASP A 4 -23.36 12.86 -34.21
C ASP A 4 -21.94 13.26 -33.76
N ALA A 5 -21.11 13.73 -34.70
CA ALA A 5 -19.78 14.25 -34.40
C ALA A 5 -19.82 15.52 -33.53
N HIS A 6 -20.80 16.40 -33.73
CA HIS A 6 -20.95 17.59 -32.88
C HIS A 6 -21.47 17.24 -31.49
N GLU A 7 -22.41 16.29 -31.39
CA GLU A 7 -22.90 15.82 -30.10
C GLU A 7 -21.78 15.15 -29.29
N GLN A 8 -20.97 14.31 -29.94
CA GLN A 8 -19.78 13.71 -29.35
C GLN A 8 -18.78 14.78 -28.88
N ALA A 9 -18.50 15.80 -29.69
CA ALA A 9 -17.60 16.88 -29.31
C ALA A 9 -18.11 17.64 -28.07
N VAL A 10 -19.41 17.95 -28.01
CA VAL A 10 -20.01 18.61 -26.83
C VAL A 10 -19.87 17.75 -25.58
N ARG A 11 -20.11 16.43 -25.68
CA ARG A 11 -19.93 15.50 -24.55
C ARG A 11 -18.48 15.46 -24.06
N LEU A 12 -17.51 15.41 -24.98
CA LEU A 12 -16.09 15.39 -24.60
C LEU A 12 -15.61 16.72 -24.00
N ILE A 13 -16.11 17.88 -24.48
CA ILE A 13 -15.82 19.19 -23.88
C ILE A 13 -16.26 19.24 -22.41
N SER A 14 -17.45 18.70 -22.09
CA SER A 14 -17.90 18.60 -20.70
C SER A 14 -17.11 17.58 -19.87
N ALA A 15 -16.77 16.42 -20.45
CA ALA A 15 -16.07 15.35 -19.74
C ALA A 15 -14.62 15.71 -19.37
N GLU A 16 -13.93 16.50 -20.20
CA GLU A 16 -12.56 16.94 -19.93
C GLU A 16 -12.39 17.64 -18.58
N HIS A 17 -13.41 18.38 -18.14
CA HIS A 17 -13.34 19.20 -16.94
C HIS A 17 -13.71 18.46 -15.65
N VAL A 18 -14.38 17.31 -15.73
CA VAL A 18 -14.88 16.55 -14.57
C VAL A 18 -14.14 15.23 -14.39
N GLU A 19 -13.99 14.45 -15.46
CA GLU A 19 -13.47 13.08 -15.43
C GLU A 19 -12.06 12.99 -16.05
N GLY A 20 -11.71 13.94 -16.92
CA GLY A 20 -10.50 13.90 -17.73
C GLY A 20 -10.67 13.00 -18.96
N LEU A 21 -9.96 13.34 -20.04
CA LEU A 21 -10.03 12.60 -21.31
C LEU A 21 -8.90 11.59 -21.45
N THR A 22 -9.20 10.47 -22.09
CA THR A 22 -8.15 9.56 -22.60
C THR A 22 -7.32 10.25 -23.70
N PRO A 23 -6.06 9.82 -23.94
CA PRO A 23 -5.22 10.43 -24.97
C PRO A 23 -5.79 10.34 -26.39
N GLU A 24 -6.62 9.33 -26.67
CA GLU A 24 -7.27 9.16 -27.97
C GLU A 24 -8.46 10.11 -28.14
N GLN A 25 -9.31 10.23 -27.13
CA GLN A 25 -10.42 11.18 -27.11
C GLN A 25 -9.93 12.63 -27.21
N ARG A 26 -8.83 12.97 -26.51
CA ARG A 26 -8.23 14.30 -26.59
C ARG A 26 -7.75 14.62 -28.00
N ARG A 27 -7.01 13.71 -28.65
CA ARG A 27 -6.53 13.90 -30.03
C ARG A 27 -7.67 14.07 -31.02
N TRP A 28 -8.74 13.29 -30.88
CA TRP A 28 -9.93 13.43 -31.73
C TRP A 28 -10.63 14.77 -31.49
N LEU A 29 -10.77 15.18 -30.22
CA LEU A 29 -11.41 16.44 -29.87
C LEU A 29 -10.61 17.63 -30.41
N ASP A 30 -9.29 17.66 -30.21
CA ASP A 30 -8.41 18.71 -30.72
C ASP A 30 -8.53 18.85 -32.26
N ALA A 31 -8.52 17.70 -32.97
CA ALA A 31 -8.73 17.69 -34.40
C ALA A 31 -10.11 18.26 -34.79
N HIS A 32 -11.17 17.89 -34.07
CA HIS A 32 -12.51 18.39 -34.31
C HIS A 32 -12.64 19.90 -34.03
N LEU A 33 -12.04 20.40 -32.95
CA LEU A 33 -12.06 21.83 -32.59
C LEU A 33 -11.32 22.68 -33.61
N SER A 34 -10.20 22.17 -34.16
CA SER A 34 -9.47 22.86 -35.24
C SER A 34 -10.29 23.00 -36.53
N ALA A 35 -11.22 22.06 -36.77
CA ALA A 35 -12.04 22.02 -37.98
C ALA A 35 -13.43 22.65 -37.80
N CYS A 36 -13.91 22.83 -36.57
CA CYS A 36 -15.26 23.33 -36.27
C CYS A 36 -15.24 24.57 -35.35
N PRO A 37 -15.46 25.78 -35.91
CA PRO A 37 -15.48 27.02 -35.13
C PRO A 37 -16.58 27.06 -34.06
N GLY A 38 -17.73 26.42 -34.32
CA GLY A 38 -18.85 26.40 -33.37
C GLY A 38 -18.54 25.60 -32.10
N CYS A 39 -17.86 24.46 -32.25
CA CYS A 39 -17.41 23.65 -31.11
C CYS A 39 -16.24 24.33 -30.37
N SER A 40 -15.31 24.98 -31.10
CA SER A 40 -14.24 25.79 -30.49
C SER A 40 -14.80 26.91 -29.63
N ALA A 41 -15.75 27.71 -30.16
CA ALA A 41 -16.35 28.80 -29.42
C ALA A 41 -17.07 28.34 -28.13
N LYS A 42 -17.71 27.15 -28.17
CA LYS A 42 -18.31 26.53 -26.98
C LYS A 42 -17.26 26.11 -25.94
N ALA A 43 -16.18 25.47 -26.38
CA ALA A 43 -15.07 25.10 -25.49
C ALA A 43 -14.46 26.32 -24.81
N ASP A 44 -14.21 27.39 -25.57
CA ASP A 44 -13.66 28.65 -25.06
C ASP A 44 -14.61 29.36 -24.08
N ALA A 45 -15.92 29.33 -24.36
CA ALA A 45 -16.92 29.90 -23.45
C ALA A 45 -16.96 29.14 -22.11
N LEU A 46 -16.92 27.80 -22.15
CA LEU A 46 -16.88 26.97 -20.95
C LEU A 46 -15.59 27.19 -20.15
N GLY A 47 -14.44 27.24 -20.82
CA GLY A 47 -13.14 27.51 -20.20
C GLY A 47 -13.09 28.87 -19.50
N ARG A 48 -13.69 29.91 -20.11
CA ARG A 48 -13.82 31.24 -19.48
C ARG A 48 -14.75 31.23 -18.28
N ALA A 49 -15.91 30.56 -18.37
CA ALA A 49 -16.84 30.43 -17.25
C ALA A 49 -16.18 29.72 -16.07
N LEU A 50 -15.50 28.59 -16.29
CA LEU A 50 -14.78 27.87 -15.26
C LEU A 50 -13.61 28.68 -14.66
N SER A 51 -12.91 29.46 -15.48
CA SER A 51 -11.85 30.34 -14.99
C SER A 51 -12.40 31.45 -14.08
N SER A 52 -13.55 32.04 -14.42
CA SER A 52 -14.23 32.99 -13.54
C SER A 52 -14.69 32.35 -12.23
N LEU A 53 -15.20 31.11 -12.28
CA LEU A 53 -15.58 30.36 -11.08
C LEU A 53 -14.35 30.00 -10.22
N ARG A 54 -13.20 29.68 -10.82
CA ARG A 54 -11.94 29.44 -10.10
C ARG A 54 -11.38 30.68 -9.41
N LEU A 55 -11.60 31.86 -9.97
CA LEU A 55 -11.24 33.14 -9.34
C LEU A 55 -12.15 33.45 -8.14
N VAL A 56 -13.39 32.95 -8.16
CA VAL A 56 -14.36 33.07 -7.06
C VAL A 56 -14.21 31.93 -6.04
N SER A 57 -13.64 30.78 -6.44
CA SER A 57 -13.46 29.62 -5.56
C SER A 57 -12.43 29.91 -4.48
N VAL A 58 -12.96 30.47 -3.39
CA VAL A 58 -12.44 30.58 -2.04
C VAL A 58 -10.97 30.98 -1.98
N GLN A 59 -10.73 32.27 -1.71
CA GLN A 59 -9.50 32.73 -1.07
C GLN A 59 -9.33 31.93 0.23
N LEU A 60 -8.66 30.78 0.14
CA LEU A 60 -8.34 29.96 1.29
C LEU A 60 -7.29 30.75 2.06
N ASP A 61 -7.65 31.19 3.27
CA ASP A 61 -6.77 31.95 4.13
C ASP A 61 -5.40 31.23 4.19
N PRO A 62 -4.29 31.91 3.87
CA PRO A 62 -2.96 31.33 3.94
C PRO A 62 -2.65 30.68 5.30
N ALA A 63 -3.31 31.13 6.39
CA ALA A 63 -3.25 30.49 7.70
C ALA A 63 -3.83 29.07 7.70
N VAL A 64 -4.93 28.83 6.99
CA VAL A 64 -5.55 27.51 6.85
C VAL A 64 -4.64 26.58 6.04
N LEU A 65 -4.07 27.07 4.93
CA LEU A 65 -3.09 26.30 4.15
C LEU A 65 -1.85 25.94 4.98
N ALA A 66 -1.35 26.87 5.80
CA ALA A 66 -0.23 26.62 6.69
C ALA A 66 -0.57 25.57 7.76
N ALA A 67 -1.77 25.63 8.35
CA ALA A 67 -2.27 24.66 9.32
C ALA A 67 -2.42 23.26 8.69
N THR A 68 -3.04 23.15 7.51
CA THR A 68 -3.19 21.88 6.80
C THR A 68 -1.84 21.30 6.40
N ARG A 69 -0.89 22.12 5.91
CA ARG A 69 0.47 21.65 5.60
C ARG A 69 1.20 21.13 6.83
N ARG A 70 1.01 21.76 8.00
CA ARG A 70 1.58 21.27 9.27
C ARG A 70 0.98 19.92 9.67
N LEU A 71 -0.34 19.78 9.59
CA LEU A 71 -1.05 18.51 9.86
C LEU A 71 -0.63 17.38 8.90
N VAL A 72 -0.47 17.67 7.60
CA VAL A 72 -0.02 16.68 6.63
C VAL A 72 1.41 16.24 6.92
N ARG A 73 2.31 17.18 7.26
CA ARG A 73 3.69 16.85 7.61
C ARG A 73 3.80 16.04 8.89
N SER A 74 3.02 16.38 9.93
CA SER A 74 3.00 15.59 11.17
C SER A 74 2.48 14.18 10.89
N ARG A 75 1.42 14.05 10.09
CA ARG A 75 0.87 12.73 9.74
C ARG A 75 1.82 11.91 8.86
N ALA A 76 2.54 12.54 7.94
CA ALA A 76 3.54 11.88 7.11
C ALA A 76 4.73 11.37 7.96
N ALA A 77 5.16 12.14 8.95
CA ALA A 77 6.20 11.72 9.89
C ALA A 77 5.75 10.52 10.75
N GLU A 78 4.51 10.55 11.23
CA GLU A 78 3.93 9.47 12.04
C GLU A 78 3.81 8.14 11.27
N ILE A 79 3.42 8.20 9.98
CA ILE A 79 3.40 7.03 9.09
C ILE A 79 4.80 6.46 8.88
N GLY A 80 5.82 7.33 8.76
CA GLY A 80 7.21 6.91 8.65
C GLY A 80 7.69 6.16 9.90
N GLU A 81 7.37 6.69 11.08
CA GLU A 81 7.79 6.12 12.35
C GLU A 81 7.10 4.78 12.67
N GLN A 82 5.81 4.65 12.35
CA GLN A 82 5.11 3.37 12.44
C GLN A 82 5.73 2.29 11.55
N ARG A 83 6.11 2.64 10.31
CA ARG A 83 6.77 1.71 9.38
C ARG A 83 8.12 1.22 9.92
N ASN A 84 8.88 2.10 10.57
CA ASN A 84 10.15 1.74 11.19
C ASN A 84 9.96 0.81 12.39
N ARG A 85 8.99 1.10 13.27
CA ARG A 85 8.66 0.22 14.40
C ARG A 85 8.19 -1.16 13.95
N LEU A 86 7.40 -1.23 12.89
CA LEU A 86 6.96 -2.50 12.31
C LEU A 86 8.10 -3.29 11.69
N ARG A 87 9.09 -2.65 11.04
CA ARG A 87 10.29 -3.33 10.55
C ARG A 87 11.07 -3.96 11.69
N ILE A 88 11.38 -3.21 12.74
CA ILE A 88 12.16 -3.70 13.88
C ILE A 88 11.40 -4.83 14.59
N ALA A 89 10.09 -4.67 14.77
CA ALA A 89 9.23 -5.71 15.35
C ALA A 89 9.17 -7.00 14.51
N TRP A 90 9.35 -6.91 13.19
CA TRP A 90 9.42 -8.07 12.31
C TRP A 90 10.82 -8.71 12.22
N MET A 91 11.89 -7.96 12.49
CA MET A 91 13.24 -8.51 12.43
C MET A 91 13.51 -9.54 13.53
N ALA A 92 12.98 -9.33 14.75
CA ALA A 92 13.16 -10.27 15.87
C ALA A 92 12.62 -11.69 15.57
N PRO A 93 11.35 -11.87 15.13
CA PRO A 93 10.84 -13.20 14.80
C PRO A 93 11.48 -13.80 13.55
N MET A 94 11.81 -12.98 12.53
CA MET A 94 12.53 -13.45 11.34
C MET A 94 13.91 -13.97 11.69
N LEU A 95 14.65 -13.26 12.54
CA LEU A 95 15.98 -13.67 12.96
C LEU A 95 15.93 -14.98 13.76
N SER A 96 14.94 -15.11 14.66
CA SER A 96 14.68 -16.35 15.40
C SER A 96 14.37 -17.51 14.44
N PHE A 97 13.50 -17.28 13.46
CA PHE A 97 13.13 -18.29 12.47
C PHE A 97 14.31 -18.72 11.58
N VAL A 98 15.12 -17.77 11.11
CA VAL A 98 16.31 -18.05 10.30
C VAL A 98 17.33 -18.83 11.13
N TRP A 99 17.56 -18.42 12.38
CA TRP A 99 18.46 -19.15 13.28
C TRP A 99 17.99 -20.58 13.50
N MET A 100 16.68 -20.78 13.69
CA MET A 100 16.06 -22.10 13.80
C MET A 100 16.25 -22.89 12.49
N ALA A 101 15.89 -22.34 11.34
CA ALA A 101 16.09 -23.00 10.04
C ALA A 101 17.55 -23.39 9.77
N PHE A 102 18.51 -22.64 10.30
CA PHE A 102 19.94 -22.91 10.14
C PHE A 102 20.47 -23.95 11.15
N THR A 103 20.00 -23.91 12.39
CA THR A 103 20.43 -24.84 13.45
C THR A 103 19.90 -26.25 13.24
N GLY A 104 18.75 -26.42 12.58
CA GLY A 104 18.13 -27.71 12.33
C GLY A 104 19.02 -28.65 11.49
N PRO A 105 19.44 -28.23 10.28
CA PRO A 105 20.36 -29.00 9.45
C PRO A 105 21.74 -29.21 10.11
N LEU A 106 22.23 -28.23 10.86
CA LEU A 106 23.51 -28.33 11.57
C LEU A 106 23.45 -29.39 12.67
N MET A 107 22.38 -29.39 13.47
CA MET A 107 22.14 -30.41 14.49
C MET A 107 21.95 -31.79 13.84
N TRP A 108 21.19 -31.88 12.75
CA TRP A 108 21.00 -33.14 12.02
C TRP A 108 22.33 -33.77 11.63
N ARG A 109 23.24 -32.97 11.06
CA ARG A 109 24.59 -33.42 10.68
C ARG A 109 25.44 -33.85 11.89
N GLY A 110 25.37 -33.11 13.00
CA GLY A 110 26.05 -33.49 14.24
C GLY A 110 25.50 -34.78 14.85
N PHE A 111 24.19 -35.01 14.72
CA PHE A 111 23.51 -36.18 15.28
C PHE A 111 23.61 -37.43 14.41
N GLU A 112 23.69 -37.33 13.08
CA GLU A 112 24.05 -38.49 12.23
C GLU A 112 25.43 -39.04 12.62
N TRP A 113 26.38 -38.13 12.86
CA TRP A 113 27.72 -38.49 13.33
C TRP A 113 27.68 -39.15 14.72
N LEU A 114 26.88 -38.63 15.65
CA LEU A 114 26.73 -39.20 16.99
C LEU A 114 25.95 -40.53 16.98
N GLY A 115 24.89 -40.65 16.19
CA GLY A 115 24.06 -41.85 16.07
C GLY A 115 24.83 -43.04 15.51
N GLY A 116 25.71 -42.79 14.52
CA GLY A 116 26.65 -43.79 14.03
C GLY A 116 27.62 -44.31 15.10
N SER A 117 27.91 -43.50 16.13
CA SER A 117 28.79 -43.90 17.23
C SER A 117 28.07 -44.67 18.36
N LEU A 118 26.75 -44.49 18.52
CA LEU A 118 25.98 -45.05 19.64
C LEU A 118 25.08 -46.24 19.26
N GLY A 119 24.81 -46.48 17.97
CA GLY A 119 24.11 -47.69 17.49
C GLY A 119 22.62 -47.77 17.84
N TRP A 120 21.97 -46.62 18.08
CA TRP A 120 20.55 -46.55 18.47
C TRP A 120 19.62 -46.61 17.26
N ALA A 121 18.39 -47.13 17.46
CA ALA A 121 17.41 -47.28 16.40
C ALA A 121 16.82 -45.92 15.94
N ASP A 122 16.90 -45.65 14.63
CA ASP A 122 16.56 -44.37 13.97
C ASP A 122 15.18 -43.78 14.35
N GLY A 123 14.18 -44.62 14.63
CA GLY A 123 12.79 -44.19 14.79
C GLY A 123 12.49 -43.41 16.07
N VAL A 124 13.14 -43.73 17.19
CA VAL A 124 12.92 -43.01 18.45
C VAL A 124 13.52 -41.60 18.36
N TRP A 125 14.63 -41.45 17.63
CA TRP A 125 15.36 -40.19 17.55
C TRP A 125 14.70 -39.14 16.66
N GLN A 126 14.06 -39.56 15.56
CA GLN A 126 13.24 -38.67 14.73
C GLN A 126 12.06 -38.05 15.50
N SER A 127 11.41 -38.81 16.37
CA SER A 127 10.25 -38.32 17.13
C SER A 127 10.64 -37.26 18.17
N SER A 128 11.72 -37.46 18.92
CA SER A 128 12.23 -36.49 19.89
C SER A 128 12.65 -35.17 19.24
N PHE A 129 13.21 -35.22 18.02
CA PHE A 129 13.57 -34.02 17.27
C PHE A 129 12.33 -33.24 16.85
N VAL A 130 11.32 -33.89 16.25
CA VAL A 130 10.08 -33.22 15.82
C VAL A 130 9.37 -32.57 17.01
N VAL A 131 9.31 -33.26 18.15
CA VAL A 131 8.68 -32.73 19.38
C VAL A 131 9.48 -31.56 19.96
N GLY A 132 10.81 -31.67 20.03
CA GLY A 132 11.67 -30.58 20.50
C GLY A 132 11.67 -29.36 19.56
N TRP A 133 11.50 -29.59 18.26
CA TRP A 133 11.51 -28.55 17.23
C TRP A 133 10.22 -27.73 17.17
N PHE A 134 9.07 -28.34 17.41
CA PHE A 134 7.78 -27.64 17.36
C PHE A 134 7.51 -26.76 18.59
N LEU A 135 8.13 -27.07 19.72
CA LEU A 135 8.00 -26.36 20.99
C LEU A 135 8.33 -24.85 20.92
N PRO A 136 9.45 -24.41 20.31
CA PRO A 136 9.72 -22.98 20.16
C PRO A 136 8.78 -22.28 19.16
N ALA A 137 8.32 -22.99 18.12
CA ALA A 137 7.37 -22.42 17.16
C ALA A 137 6.00 -22.16 17.80
N THR A 138 5.51 -23.09 18.63
CA THR A 138 4.27 -22.90 19.39
C THR A 138 4.42 -21.82 20.46
N ALA A 139 5.57 -21.75 21.15
CA ALA A 139 5.86 -20.68 22.11
C ALA A 139 5.86 -19.28 21.47
N ALA A 140 6.48 -19.14 20.29
CA ALA A 140 6.50 -17.88 19.54
C ALA A 140 5.08 -17.46 19.08
N ALA A 141 4.29 -18.40 18.58
CA ALA A 141 2.90 -18.16 18.18
C ALA A 141 2.02 -17.74 19.37
N LEU A 142 2.22 -18.35 20.54
CA LEU A 142 1.50 -18.02 21.77
C LEU A 142 1.89 -16.62 22.27
N ALA A 143 3.18 -16.31 22.31
CA ALA A 143 3.68 -15.00 22.73
C ALA A 143 3.17 -13.87 21.83
N LEU A 144 3.15 -14.10 20.51
CA LEU A 144 2.58 -13.16 19.53
C LEU A 144 1.07 -12.96 19.73
N SER A 145 0.33 -14.04 20.05
CA SER A 145 -1.11 -13.97 20.30
C SER A 145 -1.43 -13.20 21.57
N LEU A 146 -0.67 -13.44 22.66
CA LEU A 146 -0.81 -12.71 23.92
C LEU A 146 -0.48 -11.22 23.79
N MET A 147 0.61 -10.88 23.09
CA MET A 147 0.95 -9.47 22.80
C MET A 147 -0.06 -8.77 21.87
N ARG A 148 -0.83 -9.53 21.06
CA ARG A 148 -1.92 -9.00 20.25
C ARG A 148 -3.18 -8.74 21.09
N GLY A 149 -3.51 -9.64 22.01
CA GLY A 149 -4.64 -9.49 22.93
C GLY A 149 -4.49 -8.30 23.88
N GLU A 150 -3.30 -8.14 24.49
CA GLU A 150 -2.95 -6.99 25.35
C GLU A 150 -3.10 -5.63 24.62
N ARG A 151 -2.84 -5.60 23.32
CA ARG A 151 -2.88 -4.38 22.51
C ARG A 151 -4.30 -3.96 22.14
N LEU A 152 -5.23 -4.92 22.04
CA LEU A 152 -6.65 -4.66 21.81
C LEU A 152 -7.32 -4.16 23.10
N HIS A 153 -7.00 -4.78 24.24
CA HIS A 153 -7.56 -4.41 25.54
C HIS A 153 -7.17 -3.00 26.03
N ARG A 154 -6.07 -2.43 25.50
CA ARG A 154 -5.60 -1.07 25.79
C ARG A 154 -6.23 0.00 24.87
N LEU A 155 -6.90 -0.38 23.80
CA LEU A 155 -7.61 0.55 22.90
C LEU A 155 -9.09 0.70 23.24
N GLU A 156 -9.63 -0.20 24.07
CA GLU A 156 -11.02 -0.18 24.56
C GLU A 156 -11.20 0.48 25.94
N ASN A 157 -10.11 0.89 26.60
CA ASN A 157 -10.09 1.62 27.88
C ASN A 157 -9.46 3.01 27.70
#